data_AF-A0A350D666-F1
#
_entry.id   AF-A0A350D666-F1
#
_cell.length_a   1.000
_cell.length_b   1.000
_cell.length_c   1.000
_cell.angle_alpha   90.00
_cell.angle_beta   90.00
_cell.angle_gamma   90.00
#
_symmetry.space_group_name_H-M   'P 1'
#
loop_
_entity.id
_entity.type
_entity.pdbx_description
1 polymer ?
#
loop_
_entity_poly.entity_id
_entity_poly.type
_entity_poly.pdbx_seq_one_letter_code
_entity_poly.pdbx_strand_id
1 'polypeptide(L)' 'IKKTFEKYNHLDKVLPAMGYGEKQTRELAATINKIDCDLVISATPIDLNRVIKVNKPMLRVRYELEEIGQPNIKSVLKEF' A
#
# COMPACT_ATOMS: atom_id res chain seq x y z
N ILE A 1 -9.11 11.27 6.84
CA ILE A 1 -8.45 11.34 5.50
C ILE A 1 -8.61 12.69 4.79
N LYS A 2 -9.76 13.40 4.82
CA LYS A 2 -9.94 14.71 4.14
C LYS A 2 -8.80 15.73 4.35
N LYS A 3 -8.39 15.94 5.61
CA LYS A 3 -7.28 16.83 5.97
C LYS A 3 -5.94 16.48 5.28
N THR A 4 -5.73 15.20 4.95
CA THR A 4 -4.53 14.76 4.24
C THR A 4 -4.54 15.26 2.80
N PHE A 5 -5.65 15.14 2.09
CA PHE A 5 -5.78 15.68 0.73
C PHE A 5 -5.72 17.21 0.71
N GLU A 6 -6.25 17.88 1.73
CA GLU A 6 -6.12 19.33 1.88
C GLU A 6 -4.65 19.75 2.08
N LYS A 7 -3.87 18.97 2.85
CA LYS A 7 -2.44 19.23 3.08
C LYS A 7 -1.58 18.88 1.86
N TYR A 8 -1.92 17.82 1.15
CA TYR A 8 -1.17 17.29 0.01
C TYR A 8 -2.02 17.38 -1.25
N ASN A 9 -2.15 18.60 -1.77
CA ASN A 9 -2.98 18.93 -2.93
C ASN A 9 -2.53 18.28 -4.26
N HIS A 10 -1.31 17.77 -4.33
CA HIS A 10 -0.78 17.05 -5.49
C HIS A 10 -1.27 15.59 -5.56
N LEU A 11 -1.94 15.09 -4.51
CA LEU A 11 -2.52 13.76 -4.50
C LEU A 11 -3.86 13.78 -5.24
N ASP A 12 -3.94 13.00 -6.33
CA ASP A 12 -5.17 12.83 -7.11
C ASP A 12 -5.70 11.40 -6.94
N LYS A 13 -5.14 10.43 -7.68
CA LYS A 13 -5.62 9.04 -7.74
C LYS A 13 -4.91 8.10 -6.77
N VAL A 14 -4.71 8.55 -5.53
CA VAL A 14 -4.06 7.72 -4.50
C VAL A 14 -4.80 7.75 -3.18
N LEU A 15 -4.73 6.64 -2.45
CA LEU A 15 -5.23 6.55 -1.08
C LEU A 15 -4.04 6.62 -0.11
N PRO A 16 -3.79 7.77 0.54
CA PRO A 16 -2.62 7.92 1.39
C PRO A 16 -2.77 7.08 2.67
N ALA A 17 -1.82 6.17 2.90
CA ALA A 17 -1.69 5.44 4.15
C ALA A 17 -0.94 6.32 5.17
N MET A 18 -1.69 6.91 6.11
CA MET A 18 -1.12 7.82 7.12
C MET A 18 -0.48 7.09 8.32
N GLY A 19 -0.57 5.76 8.34
CA GLY A 19 -0.15 4.88 9.44
C GLY A 19 -1.20 3.80 9.72
N TYR A 20 -0.93 2.96 10.72
CA TYR A 20 -1.75 1.80 11.08
C TYR A 20 -2.27 1.85 12.54
N GLY A 21 -2.34 3.05 13.14
CA GLY A 21 -3.06 3.25 14.39
C GLY A 21 -4.57 3.10 14.20
N GLU A 22 -5.29 2.87 15.29
CA GLU A 22 -6.71 2.50 15.28
C GLU A 22 -7.62 3.48 14.49
N LYS A 23 -7.35 4.78 14.60
CA LYS A 23 -8.07 5.80 13.81
C LYS A 23 -7.75 5.70 12.32
N GLN A 24 -6.48 5.51 11.98
CA GLN A 24 -5.99 5.50 10.61
C GLN A 24 -6.50 4.26 9.86
N THR A 25 -6.51 3.10 10.51
CA THR A 25 -7.06 1.85 9.96
C THR A 25 -8.56 1.94 9.74
N ARG A 26 -9.31 2.53 10.67
CA ARG A 26 -10.76 2.81 10.51
C ARG A 26 -11.04 3.75 9.35
N GLU A 27 -10.30 4.85 9.24
CA GLU A 27 -10.47 5.79 8.13
C GLU A 27 -10.13 5.16 6.78
N LEU A 28 -9.04 4.39 6.70
CA LEU A 28 -8.62 3.67 5.49
C LEU A 28 -9.70 2.68 5.03
N ALA A 29 -10.22 1.86 5.94
CA ALA A 29 -11.28 0.89 5.65
C ALA A 29 -12.58 1.58 5.18
N ALA A 30 -12.98 2.67 5.85
CA ALA A 30 -14.17 3.43 5.46
C ALA A 30 -14.02 4.06 4.07
N THR A 31 -12.83 4.52 3.70
CA THR A 31 -12.57 5.04 2.35
C THR A 31 -12.65 3.91 1.31
N ILE A 32 -12.00 2.77 1.55
CA ILE A 32 -12.06 1.62 0.63
C ILE A 32 -13.51 1.14 0.43
N ASN A 33 -14.30 1.06 1.51
CA ASN A 33 -15.70 0.63 1.44
C ASN A 33 -16.60 1.58 0.63
N LYS A 34 -16.22 2.85 0.46
CA LYS A 34 -16.96 3.85 -0.31
C LYS A 34 -16.60 3.89 -1.80
N ILE A 35 -15.46 3.32 -2.19
CA ILE A 35 -15.06 3.26 -3.60
C ILE A 35 -16.01 2.34 -4.34
N ASP A 36 -16.43 2.71 -5.54
CA ASP A 36 -17.20 1.83 -6.44
C ASP A 36 -16.22 0.96 -7.23
N CYS A 37 -15.98 -0.26 -6.74
CA CYS A 37 -15.09 -1.22 -7.38
C CYS A 37 -15.42 -2.66 -6.96
N ASP A 38 -15.12 -3.61 -7.85
CA ASP A 38 -15.36 -5.04 -7.63
C ASP A 38 -14.21 -5.73 -6.86
N LEU A 39 -13.00 -5.17 -6.92
CA LEU A 39 -11.79 -5.76 -6.35
C LEU A 39 -10.80 -4.70 -5.88
N VAL A 40 -10.18 -4.95 -4.72
CA VAL A 40 -9.04 -4.16 -4.20
C VAL A 40 -7.76 -4.98 -4.36
N ILE A 41 -6.77 -4.43 -5.07
CA ILE A 41 -5.44 -5.03 -5.16
C ILE A 41 -4.53 -4.38 -4.11
N SER A 42 -4.08 -5.18 -3.14
CA SER A 42 -3.10 -4.76 -2.12
C SER A 42 -1.70 -5.15 -2.56
N ALA A 43 -0.95 -4.16 -3.04
CA ALA A 43 0.46 -4.27 -3.41
C ALA A 43 1.37 -3.67 -2.32
N THR A 44 1.08 -3.93 -1.05
CA THR A 44 1.92 -3.49 0.08
C THR A 44 2.81 -4.65 0.56
N PRO A 45 4.03 -4.37 1.08
CA PRO A 45 4.86 -5.42 1.67
C PRO A 45 4.15 -6.17 2.82
N ILE A 46 3.41 -5.43 3.64
CA ILE A 46 2.55 -6.00 4.70
C ILE A 46 1.24 -6.53 4.12
N ASP A 47 0.62 -7.47 4.82
CA ASP A 47 -0.71 -7.96 4.49
C ASP A 47 -1.79 -7.05 5.09
N LEU A 48 -2.47 -6.24 4.26
CA LEU A 48 -3.53 -5.35 4.74
C LEU A 48 -4.73 -6.09 5.32
N ASN A 49 -4.99 -7.35 4.92
CA ASN A 49 -6.08 -8.14 5.49
C ASN A 49 -5.89 -8.40 6.99
N ARG A 50 -4.66 -8.31 7.50
CA ARG A 50 -4.35 -8.46 8.92
C ARG A 50 -4.62 -7.19 9.73
N VAL A 51 -4.79 -6.05 9.06
CA VAL A 51 -4.81 -4.72 9.68
C VAL A 51 -6.16 -4.03 9.52
N ILE A 52 -6.88 -4.31 8.43
CA ILE A 52 -8.20 -3.74 8.15
C ILE A 52 -9.18 -4.82 7.69
N LYS A 53 -10.48 -4.60 7.98
CA LYS A 53 -11.59 -5.37 7.40
C LYS A 53 -12.42 -4.44 6.51
N VAL A 54 -12.65 -4.87 5.27
CA VAL A 54 -13.42 -4.14 4.27
C VAL A 54 -14.53 -5.02 3.71
N ASN A 55 -15.54 -4.43 3.10
CA ASN A 55 -16.70 -5.13 2.53
C ASN A 55 -16.50 -5.54 1.07
N LYS A 56 -15.26 -5.48 0.58
CA LYS A 56 -14.89 -5.80 -0.80
C LYS A 56 -13.85 -6.91 -0.85
N PRO A 57 -13.86 -7.75 -1.90
CA PRO A 57 -12.75 -8.68 -2.15
C PRO A 57 -11.41 -7.93 -2.19
N MET A 58 -10.40 -8.48 -1.52
CA MET A 58 -9.04 -7.94 -1.53
C MET A 58 -8.04 -9.01 -1.93
N LEU A 59 -7.32 -8.78 -3.03
CA LEU A 59 -6.25 -9.64 -3.50
C LEU A 59 -4.90 -9.03 -3.12
N ARG A 60 -4.08 -9.80 -2.42
CA ARG A 60 -2.70 -9.41 -2.14
C ARG A 60 -1.80 -9.79 -3.30
N VAL A 61 -1.04 -8.82 -3.81
CA VAL A 61 0.02 -9.05 -4.80
C VAL A 61 1.37 -8.80 -4.16
N ARG A 62 2.37 -9.58 -4.59
CA ARG A 62 3.74 -9.46 -4.13
C ARG A 62 4.60 -9.02 -5.30
N TYR A 63 5.62 -8.24 -4.99
CA TYR A 63 6.64 -7.82 -5.92
C TYR A 63 7.98 -7.89 -5.19
N GLU A 64 9.04 -8.08 -5.95
CA GLU A 64 10.40 -8.10 -5.45
C GLU A 64 11.22 -7.11 -6.28
N LEU A 65 12.28 -6.58 -5.67
CA LEU A 65 13.22 -5.72 -6.39
C LEU A 65 14.01 -6.59 -7.36
N GLU A 66 14.00 -6.21 -8.63
CA GLU A 66 14.88 -6.77 -9.65
C GLU A 66 15.94 -5.73 -10.03
N GLU A 67 17.21 -6.04 -9.75
CA GLU A 67 18.33 -5.19 -10.13
C GLU A 67 18.64 -5.35 -11.61
N ILE A 68 18.55 -4.25 -12.37
CA ILE A 68 18.89 -4.23 -13.80
C ILE A 68 20.34 -3.76 -13.94
N GLY A 69 21.23 -4.64 -14.39
CA GLY A 69 22.64 -4.32 -14.66
C GLY A 69 23.64 -5.09 -13.79
N GLN A 70 24.93 -4.79 -13.99
CA GLN A 70 26.05 -5.38 -13.25
C GLN A 70 27.08 -4.29 -12.88
N PRO A 71 27.82 -4.44 -11.76
CA PRO A 71 27.66 -5.49 -10.74
C PRO A 71 26.38 -5.26 -9.91
N ASN A 72 25.77 -6.35 -9.43
CA ASN A 72 24.61 -6.27 -8.52
C ASN A 72 25.01 -6.53 -7.06
N ILE A 73 24.11 -6.28 -6.11
CA ILE A 73 24.39 -6.49 -4.68
C ILE A 73 24.91 -7.90 -4.42
N LYS A 74 24.32 -8.91 -5.08
CA LYS A 74 24.72 -10.31 -4.93
C LYS A 74 26.15 -10.57 -5.41
N SER A 75 26.63 -9.90 -6.46
CA SER A 75 28.02 -10.05 -6.92
C SER A 75 29.01 -9.36 -6.00
N VAL A 76 28.68 -8.16 -5.50
CA VAL A 76 29.55 -7.42 -4.56
C VAL A 76 29.69 -8.20 -3.26
N LEU A 77 28.59 -8.74 -2.72
CA LEU A 77 28.61 -9.52 -1.48
C LEU A 77 29.36 -10.86 -1.59
N LYS A 78 29.69 -11.35 -2.79
CA LYS A 78 30.52 -12.55 -2.94
C LYS A 78 32.02 -12.28 -2.74
N GLU A 79 32.44 -11.01 -2.83
CA GLU A 79 33.84 -10.61 -2.70
C GLU A 79 34.25 -10.33 -1.24
N PHE A 80 33.29 -10.35 -0.31
CA PHE A 80 33.49 -10.24 1.14
C PHE A 80 33.28 -11.58 1.84
#